data_AF-A0A2U3NXJ0-F1
#
_entry.id   AF-A0A2U3NXJ0-F1
#
_cell.length_a   1.000
_cell.length_b   1.000
_cell.length_c   1.000
_cell.angle_alpha   90.00
_cell.angle_beta   90.00
_cell.angle_gamma   90.00
#
_symmetry.space_group_name_H-M   'P 1'
#
loop_
_entity.id
_entity.type
_entity.pdbx_description
1 polymer ?
#
loop_
_entity_poly.entity_id
_entity_poly.type
_entity_poly.pdbx_seq_one_letter_code
_entity_poly.pdbx_strand_id
1 'polypeptide(L)' 'MTKRRWVAALFAVLAIAPVPGMVLAMQSAGQADASVCVGAGRRISVSGCANIGDAIQRYVPPPADYAPMPEDPPPPPPP' A
#
# COMPACT_ATOMS: atom_id res chain seq x y z
N MET A 1 22.31 36.60 5.81
CA MET A 1 20.96 36.14 5.44
C MET A 1 20.95 34.82 4.65
N THR A 2 22.03 34.46 3.96
CA THR A 2 22.17 33.24 3.16
C THR A 2 22.15 31.96 4.01
N LYS A 3 22.91 31.86 5.11
CA LYS A 3 22.95 30.64 5.96
C LYS A 3 21.58 30.20 6.49
N ARG A 4 20.75 31.15 6.98
CA ARG A 4 19.40 30.84 7.50
C ARG A 4 18.46 30.35 6.39
N ARG A 5 18.60 30.88 5.17
CA ARG A 5 17.86 30.42 3.98
C ARG A 5 18.30 29.03 3.53
N TRP A 6 19.60 28.74 3.58
CA TRP A 6 20.15 27.42 3.30
C TRP A 6 19.68 26.36 4.30
N VAL A 7 19.70 26.68 5.59
CA VAL A 7 19.17 25.79 6.63
C VAL A 7 17.69 25.54 6.42
N ALA A 8 16.89 26.57 6.13
CA ALA A 8 15.46 26.42 5.83
C ALA A 8 15.21 25.55 4.59
N ALA A 9 16.02 25.69 3.53
CA ALA A 9 15.91 24.87 2.33
C ALA A 9 16.24 23.40 2.60
N LEU A 10 17.27 23.12 3.42
CA LEU A 10 17.61 21.75 3.82
C LEU A 10 16.48 21.09 4.62
N PHE A 11 15.87 21.82 5.56
CA PHE A 11 14.72 21.32 6.31
C PHE A 11 13.51 21.06 5.40
N ALA A 12 13.24 21.95 4.43
CA ALA A 12 12.15 21.74 3.47
C ALA A 12 12.36 20.50 2.60
N VAL A 13 13.58 20.30 2.09
CA VAL A 13 13.92 19.10 1.31
C VAL A 13 13.79 17.84 2.15
N LEU A 14 14.29 17.85 3.40
CA LEU A 14 14.17 16.71 4.30
C LEU A 14 12.72 16.36 4.62
N ALA A 15 11.86 17.37 4.78
CA ALA A 15 10.43 17.17 5.05
C ALA A 15 9.67 16.60 3.84
N ILE A 16 10.09 16.91 2.61
CA ILE A 16 9.43 16.46 1.37
C ILE A 16 10.00 15.12 0.88
N ALA A 17 11.23 14.78 1.26
CA ALA A 17 11.89 13.53 0.88
C ALA A 17 11.06 12.24 1.08
N PRO A 18 10.28 12.05 2.17
CA PRO A 18 9.51 10.82 2.36
C PRO A 18 8.18 10.77 1.58
N VAL A 19 7.73 11.89 0.98
CA VAL A 19 6.41 11.99 0.33
C VAL A 19 6.18 10.91 -0.74
N PRO A 20 7.13 10.61 -1.66
CA PRO A 20 6.93 9.55 -2.65
C PRO A 20 6.77 8.16 -2.02
N GLY A 21 7.54 7.86 -0.97
CA GLY A 21 7.44 6.59 -0.24
C GLY A 21 6.10 6.44 0.48
N MET A 22 5.57 7.53 1.06
CA MET A 22 4.24 7.53 1.67
C MET A 22 3.13 7.35 0.64
N VAL A 23 3.22 8.01 -0.53
CA VAL A 23 2.24 7.85 -1.61
C VAL A 23 2.18 6.41 -2.11
N LEU A 24 3.33 5.72 -2.23
CA LEU A 24 3.37 4.30 -2.56
C LEU A 24 2.82 3.41 -1.43
N ALA A 25 3.12 3.73 -0.17
CA ALA A 25 2.60 2.97 0.97
C ALA A 25 1.08 3.11 1.15
N MET A 26 0.49 4.27 0.86
CA MET A 26 -0.96 4.47 0.91
C MET A 26 -1.71 3.62 -0.13
N GLN A 27 -1.10 3.34 -1.28
CA GLN A 27 -1.64 2.41 -2.28
C GLN A 27 -1.68 0.96 -1.76
N SER A 28 -0.83 0.64 -0.78
CA SER A 28 -0.73 -0.68 -0.16
C SER A 28 -1.68 -0.91 1.01
N ALA A 29 -2.39 0.10 1.50
CA ALA A 29 -3.23 -0.02 2.70
C ALA A 29 -4.36 -1.08 2.56
N GLY A 30 -4.69 -1.50 1.34
CA GLY A 30 -5.62 -2.60 1.04
C GLY A 30 -5.00 -3.84 0.41
N GLN A 31 -3.67 -3.93 0.31
CA GLN A 31 -2.98 -5.08 -0.28
C GLN A 31 -2.53 -6.04 0.81
N ALA A 32 -3.10 -7.25 0.83
CA ALA A 32 -2.59 -8.34 1.64
C ALA A 32 -1.37 -8.93 0.92
N ASP A 33 -0.16 -8.82 1.50
CA ASP A 33 1.02 -9.47 0.93
C ASP A 33 1.18 -10.89 1.51
N ALA A 34 1.06 -11.90 0.65
CA ALA A 34 1.22 -13.30 1.03
C ALA A 34 2.03 -14.04 -0.05
N SER A 35 3.35 -13.87 -0.03
CA SER A 35 4.24 -14.57 -0.97
C SER A 35 4.43 -16.04 -0.60
N VAL A 36 4.17 -16.94 -1.56
CA VAL A 36 4.43 -18.37 -1.43
C VAL A 36 5.37 -18.81 -2.54
N CYS A 37 6.44 -19.48 -2.15
CA CYS A 37 7.44 -20.02 -3.06
C CYS A 37 7.27 -21.53 -3.19
N VAL A 38 7.29 -22.02 -4.43
CA VAL A 38 7.17 -23.44 -4.73
C VAL A 38 8.30 -23.84 -5.66
N GLY A 39 8.91 -24.98 -5.37
CA GLY A 39 9.94 -25.58 -6.21
C GLY A 39 9.60 -27.04 -6.48
N ALA A 40 9.81 -27.48 -7.72
CA ALA A 40 9.59 -28.87 -8.11
C ALA A 40 10.66 -29.33 -9.11
N GLY A 41 11.09 -30.59 -8.95
CA GLY A 41 12.03 -31.22 -9.86
C GLY A 41 13.03 -32.14 -9.17
N ARG A 42 13.28 -33.33 -9.74
CA ARG A 42 14.25 -34.32 -9.22
C ARG A 42 15.61 -34.30 -9.91
N ARG A 43 15.66 -33.82 -11.15
CA ARG A 43 16.88 -33.76 -12.00
C ARG A 43 17.11 -32.36 -12.55
N ILE A 44 16.05 -31.71 -13.01
CA ILE A 44 16.01 -30.28 -13.34
C ILE A 44 15.00 -29.65 -12.40
N SER A 45 15.41 -28.58 -11.72
CA SER A 45 14.61 -27.90 -10.71
C SER A 45 14.05 -26.62 -11.28
N VAL A 46 12.75 -26.39 -11.09
CA VAL A 46 12.08 -25.13 -11.42
C VAL A 46 11.47 -24.61 -10.14
N SER A 47 11.69 -23.33 -9.86
CA SER A 47 11.11 -22.66 -8.71
C SER A 47 10.51 -21.32 -9.11
N GLY A 48 9.54 -20.89 -8.33
CA GLY A 48 8.91 -19.59 -8.47
C GLY A 48 8.24 -19.17 -7.18
N CYS A 49 8.08 -17.86 -7.01
CA CYS A 49 7.29 -17.28 -5.94
C CYS A 49 6.14 -16.48 -6.54
N ALA A 50 4.99 -16.52 -5.89
CA ALA A 50 3.85 -15.70 -6.27
C ALA A 50 3.20 -15.12 -5.01
N ASN A 51 2.75 -13.86 -5.10
CA ASN A 51 1.93 -13.26 -4.08
C ASN A 51 0.49 -13.76 -4.25
N ILE A 52 0.00 -14.52 -3.27
CA ILE A 52 -1.36 -15.06 -3.27
C ILE A 52 -2.38 -13.94 -3.01
N GLY A 53 -1.98 -12.88 -2.33
CA GLY A 53 -2.79 -11.68 -2.12
C GLY A 53 -3.40 -11.15 -3.41
N ASP A 54 -2.56 -10.92 -4.43
CA ASP A 54 -2.99 -10.46 -5.76
C ASP A 54 -4.00 -11.43 -6.41
N ALA A 55 -3.83 -12.73 -6.20
CA ALA A 55 -4.76 -13.73 -6.73
C ALA A 55 -6.11 -13.72 -6.00
N ILE A 56 -6.12 -13.38 -4.71
CA ILE A 56 -7.32 -13.31 -3.89
C ILE A 56 -8.07 -11.98 -4.08
N GLN A 57 -7.40 -10.88 -4.41
CA GLN A 57 -8.01 -9.54 -4.61
C GLN A 57 -9.27 -9.57 -5.50
N ARG A 58 -9.31 -10.46 -6.50
CA ARG A 58 -10.48 -10.61 -7.41
C ARG A 58 -11.76 -11.12 -6.73
N TYR A 59 -11.64 -11.72 -5.56
CA TYR A 59 -12.75 -12.26 -4.77
C TYR A 59 -13.10 -11.38 -3.58
N VAL A 60 -12.30 -10.35 -3.31
CA VAL A 60 -12.55 -9.39 -2.26
C VAL A 60 -13.68 -8.45 -2.73
N PRO A 61 -14.78 -8.31 -1.98
CA PRO A 61 -15.85 -7.42 -2.36
C PRO A 61 -15.33 -5.96 -2.39
N PRO A 62 -15.88 -5.12 -3.27
CA PRO A 62 -15.44 -3.73 -3.36
C PRO A 62 -15.66 -3.02 -2.02
N PRO A 63 -14.82 -2.03 -1.66
CA PRO A 63 -14.88 -1.41 -0.33
C PRO A 63 -16.22 -0.75 0.03
N ALA A 64 -17.02 -0.39 -0.98
CA ALA A 64 -18.36 0.15 -0.79
C ALA A 64 -19.35 -0.88 -0.19
N ASP A 65 -19.05 -2.17 -0.30
CA ASP A 65 -19.88 -3.26 0.24
C ASP A 65 -19.44 -3.69 1.65
N TYR A 66 -18.37 -3.10 2.19
CA TYR A 66 -17.96 -3.36 3.58
C TYR A 66 -18.95 -2.73 4.55
N ALA A 67 -19.17 -3.41 5.68
CA ALA A 67 -19.95 -2.83 6.77
C ALA A 67 -19.26 -1.53 7.25
N PRO A 68 -20.03 -0.44 7.47
CA PRO A 68 -19.49 0.79 8.02
C PRO A 68 -18.77 0.50 9.34
N MET A 69 -17.58 1.06 9.50
CA MET A 69 -16.88 0.96 10.77
C MET A 69 -17.63 1.80 11.82
N PRO A 70 -17.56 1.48 13.13
CA PRO A 70 -18.28 2.23 14.16
C PRO A 70 -17.94 3.73 14.18
N GLU A 71 -16.77 4.11 13.68
CA GLU A 71 -16.30 5.49 13.56
C GLU A 71 -16.84 6.22 12.31
N ASP A 72 -17.45 5.51 11.35
CA ASP A 72 -17.95 6.09 10.12
C ASP A 72 -19.29 6.84 10.35
N PRO A 73 -19.45 8.06 9.81
CA PRO A 73 -20.71 8.79 9.91
C PRO A 73 -21.82 8.11 9.10
N PRO A 74 -23.10 8.19 9.54
CA PRO A 74 -24.22 7.61 8.81
C PRO A 74 -24.38 8.28 7.42
N PRO A 75 -24.84 7.53 6.40
CA PRO A 75 -25.02 8.07 5.06
C PRO A 75 -26.04 9.23 5.05
N PRO A 76 -25.87 10.23 4.17
CA PRO A 76 -26.78 11.37 4.09
C PRO A 76 -28.20 10.93 3.70
N PRO A 77 -29.25 11.62 4.18
CA PRO A 77 -30.64 11.29 3.84
C PRO A 77 -30.89 11.47 2.33
N PRO A 78 -31.74 10.61 1.73
CA PRO A 78 -32.15 10.77 0.33
C PRO A 78 -32.92 12.09 0.11
N PRO A 79 -32.90 12.66 -1.12
CA PRO A 79 -33.60 13.88 -1.48
C PRO A 79 -35.13 13.76 -1.45
#